data_AF-A0A380N108-F1
#
_entry.id   AF-A0A380N108-F1
#
_cell.length_a   1.000
_cell.length_b   1.000
_cell.length_c   1.000
_cell.angle_alpha   90.00
_cell.angle_beta   90.00
_cell.angle_gamma   90.00
#
_symmetry.space_group_name_H-M   'P 1'
#
loop_
_entity.id
_entity.type
_entity.pdbx_description
1 polymer ?
#
loop_
_entity_poly.entity_id
_entity_poly.type
_entity_poly.pdbx_seq_one_letter_code
_entity_poly.pdbx_strand_id
1 'polypeptide(L)'
;MHNLGFTHGDLKPDNVLVTLDDDNIQLHILDILDFSPNEQSQFNTKYSPEFDHATEKQRDNFAVMKMACELLGIEWNKSSERFSDVAEAIQKEYSDTQTAFISLARFKEALNPKPIVPMISITIGGNTSFLPIDIYPENGELFVQFKESTKYPNKEIDVTFIGLGGKFTAFYVIQEQKFRHASYPFESNYIKKTYKENSSVSLSLGLSISHSKFSNLNNLNEYLANSELLKQAIKQFIAENIFKNSEKKDIEESDIFESEVVDTETAKPTIEQRPNIQKLWQAILDTETEALPSITASEVLQKTENDDIYILYDGEINPIDQFKRDEIVEAIGKSNDGKKTFKYGVVDIAKSRLKELYLKSISNSANKIQLDTPIYLQSKQNKASYTRRKNALQRILDGESVIKNLATYFDENCLLNANQYKIQVSDEQFARYDQPEKGVSLNEAQRIAFQKLIANGPLSLLQGPPGTGKTEFISAFVHYLFFVHYLFDVQNV
;
A
#
# COMPACT_ATOMS: atom_id res chain seq x y z
N MET A 1 8.36 -16.64 -20.44
CA MET A 1 7.33 -17.22 -21.33
C MET A 1 5.91 -16.86 -20.86
N HIS A 2 5.41 -17.37 -19.73
CA HIS A 2 4.01 -17.13 -19.29
C HIS A 2 3.61 -15.65 -19.16
N ASN A 3 4.50 -14.75 -18.71
CA ASN A 3 4.20 -13.30 -18.64
C ASN A 3 3.95 -12.65 -20.01
N LEU A 4 4.42 -13.28 -21.08
CA LEU A 4 4.20 -12.85 -22.47
C LEU A 4 2.94 -13.51 -23.07
N GLY A 5 2.19 -14.30 -22.30
CA GLY A 5 0.97 -14.98 -22.72
C GLY A 5 1.18 -16.33 -23.42
N PHE A 6 2.43 -16.81 -23.52
CA PHE A 6 2.76 -18.09 -24.14
C PHE A 6 2.91 -19.20 -23.10
N THR A 7 2.42 -20.40 -23.41
CA THR A 7 2.58 -21.67 -22.70
C THR A 7 3.21 -22.70 -23.63
N HIS A 8 3.95 -23.67 -23.07
CA HIS A 8 4.51 -24.76 -23.86
C HIS A 8 3.59 -25.99 -23.83
N GLY A 9 3.10 -26.38 -22.65
CA GLY A 9 2.14 -27.48 -22.48
C GLY A 9 2.73 -28.90 -22.51
N ASP A 10 3.95 -29.09 -23.01
CA ASP A 10 4.69 -30.37 -23.04
C ASP A 10 6.17 -30.20 -22.62
N LEU A 11 6.43 -29.32 -21.66
CA LEU A 11 7.81 -29.10 -21.21
C LEU A 11 8.40 -30.38 -20.59
N LYS A 12 9.58 -30.78 -21.05
CA LYS A 12 10.37 -31.95 -20.60
C LYS A 12 11.85 -31.76 -20.92
N PRO A 13 12.77 -32.56 -20.35
CA PRO A 13 14.20 -32.41 -20.61
C PRO A 13 14.57 -32.39 -22.09
N ASP A 14 13.91 -33.20 -22.92
CA ASP A 14 14.17 -33.25 -24.37
C ASP A 14 13.86 -31.93 -25.11
N ASN A 15 12.99 -31.10 -24.53
CA ASN A 15 12.60 -29.81 -25.09
C ASN A 15 13.40 -28.64 -24.50
N VAL A 16 14.41 -28.91 -23.67
CA VAL A 16 15.26 -27.89 -23.05
C VAL A 16 16.72 -28.16 -23.42
N LEU A 17 17.30 -27.23 -24.18
CA LEU A 17 18.70 -27.28 -24.55
C LEU A 17 19.48 -26.22 -23.77
N VAL A 18 20.57 -26.64 -23.12
CA VAL A 18 21.48 -25.73 -22.42
C VAL A 18 22.80 -25.69 -23.18
N THR A 19 23.21 -24.50 -23.60
CA THR A 19 24.47 -24.24 -24.29
C THR A 19 25.37 -23.38 -23.39
N LEU A 20 26.68 -23.66 -23.45
CA LEU A 20 27.71 -22.93 -22.71
C LEU A 20 28.56 -22.17 -23.73
N ASP A 21 28.57 -20.84 -23.64
CA ASP A 21 29.37 -19.97 -24.50
C ASP A 21 30.15 -18.99 -23.62
N ASP A 22 31.47 -19.15 -23.55
CA ASP A 22 32.43 -18.27 -22.84
C ASP A 22 31.88 -17.67 -21.51
N ASP A 23 31.60 -18.55 -20.54
CA ASP A 23 31.01 -18.30 -19.20
C ASP A 23 29.53 -17.92 -19.14
N ASN A 24 28.81 -17.84 -20.26
CA ASN A 24 27.37 -17.62 -20.30
C ASN A 24 26.60 -18.93 -20.51
N ILE A 25 25.65 -19.20 -19.61
CA ILE A 25 24.69 -20.31 -19.76
C ILE A 25 23.51 -19.77 -20.57
N GLN A 26 23.32 -20.27 -21.79
CA GLN A 26 22.14 -19.99 -22.61
C GLN A 26 21.17 -21.16 -22.53
N LEU A 27 19.89 -20.85 -22.33
CA LEU A 27 18.81 -21.84 -22.29
C LEU A 27 17.89 -21.62 -23.48
N HIS A 28 17.77 -22.66 -24.31
CA HIS A 28 16.89 -22.71 -25.47
C HIS A 28 15.74 -23.67 -25.18
N ILE A 29 14.52 -23.24 -25.47
CA ILE A 29 13.32 -24.08 -25.39
C ILE A 29 12.95 -24.46 -26.82
N LEU A 30 12.88 -25.76 -27.06
CA LEU A 30 12.51 -26.35 -28.34
C LEU A 30 11.01 -26.61 -28.36
N ASP A 31 10.46 -26.84 -29.56
CA ASP A 31 9.07 -27.33 -29.74
C ASP A 31 7.97 -26.45 -29.11
N ILE A 32 8.15 -25.12 -29.17
CA ILE A 32 7.20 -24.13 -28.64
C ILE A 32 5.90 -24.04 -29.49
N LEU A 33 5.94 -24.48 -30.76
CA LEU A 33 4.82 -24.40 -31.70
C LEU A 33 4.29 -25.80 -32.01
N ASP A 34 3.24 -26.21 -31.32
CA ASP A 34 2.56 -27.49 -31.57
C ASP A 34 1.51 -27.31 -32.68
N PHE A 35 1.85 -27.71 -33.92
CA PHE A 35 0.89 -27.76 -35.03
C PHE A 35 0.19 -29.12 -35.04
N SER A 36 -0.79 -29.32 -34.17
CA SER A 36 -1.64 -30.52 -34.20
C SER A 36 -2.93 -30.26 -35.01
N PRO A 37 -3.24 -31.07 -36.06
CA PRO A 37 -4.44 -30.90 -36.87
C PRO A 37 -5.73 -31.37 -36.16
N ASN A 38 -5.60 -32.10 -35.05
CA ASN A 38 -6.68 -32.43 -34.13
C ASN A 38 -6.28 -31.82 -32.78
N GLU A 39 -7.14 -31.03 -32.14
CA GLU A 39 -6.93 -30.25 -30.89
C GLU A 39 -6.50 -31.07 -29.63
N GLN A 40 -5.98 -32.29 -29.80
CA GLN A 40 -5.37 -33.09 -28.75
C GLN A 40 -3.87 -32.74 -28.65
N SER A 41 -3.54 -31.83 -27.73
CA SER A 41 -2.14 -31.55 -27.37
C SER A 41 -1.45 -32.85 -26.94
N GLN A 42 -0.35 -33.23 -27.58
CA GLN A 42 0.48 -34.32 -27.06
C GLN A 42 1.14 -33.81 -25.78
N PHE A 43 0.86 -34.43 -24.65
CA PHE A 43 1.52 -34.08 -23.39
C PHE A 43 2.13 -35.32 -22.74
N ASN A 44 3.32 -35.14 -22.19
CA ASN A 44 4.01 -36.18 -21.45
C ASN A 44 3.31 -36.45 -20.11
N THR A 45 3.30 -37.70 -19.67
CA THR A 45 2.75 -38.07 -18.35
C THR A 45 3.79 -37.96 -17.23
N LYS A 46 5.08 -37.99 -17.56
CA LYS A 46 6.16 -37.99 -16.56
C LYS A 46 6.40 -36.60 -15.95
N TYR A 47 6.34 -35.53 -16.74
CA TYR A 47 6.55 -34.13 -16.34
C TYR A 47 5.23 -33.35 -16.35
N SER A 48 4.11 -34.04 -16.15
CA SER A 48 2.78 -33.45 -15.98
C SER A 48 2.17 -33.92 -14.65
N PRO A 49 1.34 -33.08 -14.00
CA PRO A 49 0.59 -33.51 -12.82
C PRO A 49 -0.42 -34.62 -13.14
N GLU A 50 -0.77 -35.41 -12.13
CA GLU A 50 -1.64 -36.60 -12.24
C GLU A 50 -3.16 -36.30 -12.15
N PHE A 51 -3.58 -35.05 -11.98
CA PHE A 51 -5.00 -34.70 -11.84
C PHE A 51 -5.69 -34.40 -13.19
N ASP A 52 -6.99 -34.67 -13.26
CA ASP A 52 -7.82 -34.51 -14.45
C ASP A 52 -7.84 -33.04 -14.93
N HIS A 53 -7.64 -32.82 -16.24
CA HIS A 53 -7.73 -31.52 -16.92
C HIS A 53 -6.73 -30.42 -16.47
N ALA A 54 -5.47 -30.77 -16.21
CA ALA A 54 -4.43 -29.77 -15.94
C ALA A 54 -4.22 -28.80 -17.12
N THR A 55 -4.20 -27.49 -16.85
CA THR A 55 -3.92 -26.45 -17.86
C THR A 55 -2.47 -26.56 -18.36
N GLU A 56 -2.20 -26.13 -19.59
CA GLU A 56 -0.83 -26.08 -20.16
C GLU A 56 0.16 -25.36 -19.23
N LYS A 57 -0.29 -24.28 -18.59
CA LYS A 57 0.50 -23.52 -17.62
C LYS A 57 0.85 -24.34 -16.38
N GLN A 58 -0.10 -25.12 -15.85
CA GLN A 58 0.14 -26.00 -14.71
C GLN A 58 1.10 -27.14 -15.09
N ARG A 59 0.98 -27.68 -16.31
CA ARG A 59 1.91 -28.68 -16.84
C ARG A 59 3.33 -28.12 -16.94
N ASP A 60 3.50 -26.92 -17.50
CA ASP A 60 4.79 -26.23 -17.56
C ASP A 60 5.40 -26.02 -16.17
N ASN A 61 4.60 -25.52 -15.22
CA ASN A 61 5.09 -25.26 -13.86
C ASN A 61 5.51 -26.54 -13.15
N PHE A 62 4.72 -27.60 -13.27
CA PHE A 62 5.07 -28.92 -12.73
C PHE A 62 6.36 -29.44 -13.35
N ALA A 63 6.50 -29.36 -14.67
CA ALA A 63 7.70 -29.78 -15.38
C ALA A 63 8.94 -29.04 -14.90
N VAL A 64 8.86 -27.71 -14.75
CA VAL A 64 9.95 -26.88 -14.22
C VAL A 64 10.35 -27.32 -12.81
N MET A 65 9.38 -27.49 -11.91
CA MET A 65 9.66 -27.94 -10.54
C MET A 65 10.31 -29.33 -10.54
N LYS A 66 9.79 -30.26 -11.33
CA LYS A 66 10.30 -31.64 -11.39
C LYS A 66 11.71 -31.72 -11.97
N MET A 67 11.98 -31.04 -13.08
CA MET A 67 13.33 -30.96 -13.65
C MET A 67 14.32 -30.30 -12.68
N ALA A 68 13.90 -29.24 -11.96
CA ALA A 68 14.74 -28.61 -10.94
C ALA A 68 15.05 -29.56 -9.77
N CYS A 69 14.09 -30.38 -9.33
CA CYS A 69 14.34 -31.42 -8.33
C CYS A 69 15.37 -32.43 -8.80
N GLU A 70 15.23 -32.91 -10.05
CA GLU A 70 16.18 -33.86 -10.65
C GLU A 70 17.59 -33.27 -10.71
N LEU A 71 17.73 -31.98 -11.06
CA LEU A 71 19.02 -31.27 -11.08
C LEU A 71 19.62 -31.09 -9.68
N LEU A 72 18.79 -30.83 -8.66
CA LEU A 72 19.22 -30.64 -7.28
C LEU A 72 19.44 -31.95 -6.52
N GLY A 73 19.09 -33.10 -7.12
CA GLY A 73 19.14 -34.42 -6.48
C GLY A 73 18.08 -34.61 -5.39
N ILE A 74 16.94 -33.90 -5.49
CA ILE A 74 15.81 -34.00 -4.56
C ILE A 74 14.83 -35.05 -5.10
N GLU A 75 14.44 -36.02 -4.28
CA GLU A 75 13.38 -36.96 -4.64
C GLU A 75 12.01 -36.25 -4.69
N TRP A 76 11.26 -36.49 -5.76
CA TRP A 76 9.97 -35.82 -5.98
C TRP A 76 8.98 -36.09 -4.84
N ASN A 77 8.38 -35.02 -4.31
CA ASN A 77 7.40 -35.06 -3.21
C ASN A 77 7.90 -35.72 -1.90
N LYS A 78 9.20 -35.63 -1.61
CA LYS A 78 9.81 -36.13 -0.37
C LYS A 78 10.63 -35.05 0.33
N SER A 79 10.86 -35.25 1.63
CA SER A 79 11.71 -34.37 2.44
C SER A 79 13.17 -34.41 1.99
N SER A 80 13.86 -33.28 2.04
CA SER A 80 15.31 -33.18 1.77
C SER A 80 15.99 -32.46 2.92
N GLU A 81 17.11 -33.01 3.41
CA GLU A 81 17.92 -32.36 4.45
C GLU A 81 18.71 -31.17 3.91
N ARG A 82 19.16 -31.26 2.65
CA ARG A 82 20.00 -30.24 2.01
C ARG A 82 19.20 -29.06 1.47
N PHE A 83 17.97 -29.31 1.04
CA PHE A 83 17.07 -28.31 0.44
C PHE A 83 15.66 -28.44 1.05
N SER A 84 15.56 -28.24 2.37
CA SER A 84 14.31 -28.36 3.13
C SER A 84 13.19 -27.48 2.58
N ASP A 85 13.51 -26.23 2.27
CA ASP A 85 12.52 -25.23 1.86
C ASP A 85 11.94 -25.56 0.49
N VAL A 86 12.79 -26.07 -0.42
CA VAL A 86 12.38 -26.52 -1.76
C VAL A 86 11.50 -27.75 -1.65
N ALA A 87 11.88 -28.72 -0.81
CA ALA A 87 11.08 -29.92 -0.56
C ALA A 87 9.70 -29.59 0.05
N GLU A 88 9.65 -28.68 1.03
CA GLU A 88 8.39 -28.24 1.65
C GLU A 88 7.49 -27.50 0.65
N ALA A 89 8.07 -26.65 -0.20
CA ALA A 89 7.32 -25.96 -1.26
C ALA A 89 6.67 -26.96 -2.22
N ILE A 90 7.38 -28.01 -2.63
CA ILE A 90 6.83 -29.06 -3.51
C ILE A 90 5.70 -29.83 -2.82
N GLN A 91 5.90 -30.23 -1.56
CA GLN A 91 4.88 -30.95 -0.80
C GLN A 91 3.59 -30.13 -0.65
N LYS A 92 3.73 -28.81 -0.39
CA LYS A 92 2.58 -27.89 -0.34
C LYS A 92 1.84 -27.83 -1.67
N GLU A 93 2.56 -27.65 -2.78
CA GLU A 93 1.95 -27.63 -4.12
C GLU A 93 1.28 -28.97 -4.48
N TYR A 94 1.86 -30.09 -4.05
CA TYR A 94 1.30 -31.42 -4.32
C TYR A 94 0.08 -31.74 -3.43
N SER A 95 0.02 -31.20 -2.21
CA SER A 95 -1.10 -31.38 -1.28
C SER A 95 -2.30 -30.47 -1.57
N ASP A 96 -2.10 -29.40 -2.34
CA ASP A 96 -3.13 -28.40 -2.61
C ASP A 96 -4.01 -28.84 -3.79
N THR A 97 -5.26 -29.22 -3.51
CA THR A 97 -6.20 -29.71 -4.53
C THR A 97 -6.87 -28.61 -5.34
N GLN A 98 -6.79 -27.34 -4.91
CA GLN A 98 -7.49 -26.22 -5.55
C GLN A 98 -6.54 -25.32 -6.35
N THR A 99 -5.31 -25.13 -5.86
CA THR A 99 -4.35 -24.18 -6.46
C THR A 99 -3.02 -24.79 -6.88
N ALA A 100 -2.94 -26.12 -6.91
CA ALA A 100 -1.79 -26.90 -7.36
C ALA A 100 -1.17 -26.35 -8.66
N PHE A 101 0.13 -26.03 -8.60
CA PHE A 101 0.97 -25.69 -9.75
C PHE A 101 0.50 -24.49 -10.58
N ILE A 102 -0.34 -23.60 -10.04
CA ILE A 102 -0.81 -22.40 -10.76
C ILE A 102 0.33 -21.37 -10.93
N SER A 103 1.31 -21.37 -10.02
CA SER A 103 2.40 -20.40 -9.97
C SER A 103 3.71 -21.01 -9.48
N LEU A 104 4.83 -20.55 -10.04
CA LEU A 104 6.18 -20.86 -9.54
C LEU A 104 6.61 -19.96 -8.36
N ALA A 105 5.75 -19.08 -7.84
CA ALA A 105 6.14 -18.09 -6.84
C ALA A 105 6.75 -18.71 -5.57
N ARG A 106 6.06 -19.69 -4.95
CA ARG A 106 6.55 -20.38 -3.74
C ARG A 106 7.86 -21.12 -4.00
N PHE A 107 7.95 -21.79 -5.15
CA PHE A 107 9.14 -22.53 -5.54
C PHE A 107 10.35 -21.61 -5.78
N LYS A 108 10.15 -20.46 -6.42
CA LYS A 108 11.21 -19.44 -6.61
C LYS A 108 11.67 -18.83 -5.29
N GLU A 109 10.76 -18.61 -4.35
CA GLU A 109 11.11 -18.11 -3.02
C GLU A 109 11.94 -19.14 -2.24
N ALA A 110 11.61 -20.43 -2.36
CA ALA A 110 12.40 -21.51 -1.76
C ALA A 110 13.80 -21.68 -2.38
N LEU A 111 13.97 -21.37 -3.67
CA LEU A 111 15.29 -21.39 -4.33
C LEU A 111 16.20 -20.21 -3.91
N ASN A 112 15.60 -19.11 -3.45
CA ASN A 112 16.31 -17.91 -2.98
C ASN A 112 15.80 -17.54 -1.57
N PRO A 113 16.17 -18.30 -0.52
CA PRO A 113 15.73 -18.01 0.83
C PRO A 113 16.19 -16.61 1.25
N LYS A 114 15.24 -15.81 1.76
CA LYS A 114 15.55 -14.47 2.28
C LYS A 114 16.52 -14.61 3.46
N PRO A 115 17.53 -13.73 3.59
CA PRO A 115 18.46 -13.77 4.71
C PRO A 115 17.70 -13.72 6.04
N ILE A 116 18.05 -14.61 6.96
CA ILE A 116 17.48 -14.67 8.31
C ILE A 116 17.75 -13.33 8.99
N VAL A 117 16.69 -12.60 9.33
CA VAL A 117 16.80 -11.32 10.03
C VAL A 117 17.33 -11.57 11.44
N PRO A 118 18.45 -10.96 11.87
CA PRO A 118 18.95 -11.10 13.22
C PRO A 118 17.96 -10.48 14.22
N MET A 119 17.58 -11.25 15.25
CA MET A 119 16.68 -10.82 16.33
C MET A 119 17.48 -10.45 17.58
N ILE A 120 17.35 -9.20 18.03
CA ILE A 120 17.98 -8.72 19.27
C ILE A 120 16.97 -8.82 20.41
N SER A 121 17.32 -9.55 21.45
CA SER A 121 16.49 -9.69 22.65
C SER A 121 16.84 -8.63 23.70
N ILE A 122 15.83 -7.96 24.24
CA ILE A 122 15.95 -6.98 25.32
C ILE A 122 14.88 -7.21 26.40
N THR A 123 15.15 -6.75 27.62
CA THR A 123 14.17 -6.77 28.71
C THR A 123 13.88 -5.37 29.23
N ILE A 124 12.62 -5.08 29.52
CA ILE A 124 12.19 -3.80 30.08
C ILE A 124 11.67 -4.04 31.49
N GLY A 125 12.28 -3.36 32.45
CA GLY A 125 11.91 -3.36 33.86
C GLY A 125 10.84 -2.33 34.16
N GLY A 126 9.86 -2.70 34.98
CA GLY A 126 8.82 -1.80 35.44
C GLY A 126 7.75 -2.51 36.28
N ASN A 127 6.95 -1.73 37.00
CA ASN A 127 5.89 -2.26 37.87
C ASN A 127 4.70 -2.84 37.09
N THR A 128 4.60 -2.56 35.80
CA THR A 128 3.52 -3.03 34.93
C THR A 128 4.05 -4.14 34.03
N SER A 129 3.52 -5.35 34.17
CA SER A 129 3.83 -6.48 33.29
C SER A 129 3.16 -6.31 31.93
N PHE A 130 3.85 -6.69 30.85
CA PHE A 130 3.30 -6.76 29.50
C PHE A 130 3.68 -8.11 28.85
N LEU A 131 2.89 -8.55 27.87
CA LEU A 131 3.19 -9.78 27.11
C LEU A 131 4.40 -9.54 26.20
N PRO A 132 5.27 -10.55 25.96
CA PRO A 132 6.39 -10.40 25.05
C PRO A 132 5.93 -9.93 23.65
N ILE A 133 6.64 -8.96 23.08
CA ILE A 133 6.35 -8.39 21.75
C ILE A 133 7.58 -8.54 20.88
N ASP A 134 7.37 -9.06 19.67
CA ASP A 134 8.37 -9.09 18.62
C ASP A 134 8.06 -8.01 17.58
N ILE A 135 9.08 -7.22 17.23
CA ILE A 135 9.03 -6.19 16.20
C ILE A 135 9.93 -6.63 15.05
N TYR A 136 9.32 -6.96 13.91
CA TYR A 136 10.00 -7.42 12.71
C TYR A 136 10.19 -6.28 11.70
N PRO A 137 11.25 -6.29 10.90
CA PRO A 137 11.41 -5.31 9.83
C PRO A 137 10.37 -5.51 8.72
N GLU A 138 9.86 -4.41 8.14
CA GLU A 138 8.99 -4.46 6.98
C GLU A 138 9.86 -4.51 5.72
N ASN A 139 9.75 -5.58 4.93
CA ASN A 139 10.59 -5.80 3.74
C ASN A 139 12.11 -5.71 4.01
N GLY A 140 12.56 -6.07 5.21
CA GLY A 140 13.97 -6.01 5.61
C GLY A 140 14.41 -4.66 6.19
N GLU A 141 13.49 -3.71 6.36
CA GLU A 141 13.74 -2.41 6.98
C GLU A 141 12.97 -2.23 8.30
N LEU A 142 13.71 -2.03 9.39
CA LEU A 142 13.21 -1.53 10.67
C LEU A 142 13.50 -0.02 10.72
N PHE A 143 12.44 0.79 10.75
CA PHE A 143 12.56 2.24 10.69
C PHE A 143 12.95 2.81 12.05
N VAL A 144 13.87 3.78 12.07
CA VAL A 144 14.35 4.43 13.30
C VAL A 144 14.16 5.94 13.21
N GLN A 145 13.53 6.50 14.22
CA GLN A 145 13.25 7.94 14.34
C GLN A 145 13.95 8.52 15.57
N PHE A 146 14.45 9.75 15.42
CA PHE A 146 15.07 10.50 16.51
C PHE A 146 14.22 11.70 16.89
N LYS A 147 14.11 11.95 18.19
CA LYS A 147 13.50 13.16 18.73
C LYS A 147 14.30 13.63 19.94
N GLU A 148 14.42 14.94 20.13
CA GLU A 148 14.99 15.48 21.37
C GLU A 148 14.11 15.09 22.56
N SER A 149 14.73 14.64 23.65
CA SER A 149 14.00 14.31 24.87
C SER A 149 13.35 15.56 25.45
N THR A 150 12.04 15.53 25.64
CA THR A 150 11.32 16.62 26.32
C THR A 150 11.65 16.67 27.81
N LYS A 151 12.06 15.55 28.40
CA LYS A 151 12.36 15.41 29.84
C LYS A 151 13.80 15.81 30.16
N TYR A 152 14.75 15.46 29.28
CA TYR A 152 16.15 15.82 29.42
C TYR A 152 16.71 16.44 28.12
N PRO A 153 16.26 17.67 27.77
CA PRO A 153 16.74 18.39 26.60
C PRO A 153 18.27 18.50 26.58
N ASN A 154 18.89 18.44 25.41
CA ASN A 154 20.33 18.46 25.19
C ASN A 154 21.17 17.38 25.92
N LYS A 155 20.55 16.46 26.68
CA LYS A 155 21.23 15.39 27.42
C LYS A 155 20.84 14.01 26.90
N GLU A 156 19.60 13.85 26.47
CA GLU A 156 19.05 12.59 25.97
C GLU A 156 18.31 12.73 24.63
N ILE A 157 18.28 11.63 23.89
CA ILE A 157 17.57 11.50 22.62
C ILE A 157 16.59 10.33 22.73
N ASP A 158 15.35 10.56 22.32
CA ASP A 158 14.32 9.54 22.19
C ASP A 158 14.51 8.83 20.84
N VAL A 159 14.93 7.56 20.86
CA VAL A 159 15.16 6.75 19.67
C VAL A 159 14.04 5.73 19.54
N THR A 160 13.20 5.90 18.52
CA THR A 160 12.02 5.04 18.29
C THR A 160 12.25 4.08 17.14
N PHE A 161 12.16 2.78 17.42
CA PHE A 161 12.23 1.66 16.47
C PHE A 161 10.81 1.25 16.06
N ILE A 162 10.54 1.14 14.77
CA ILE A 162 9.20 0.91 14.21
C ILE A 162 9.26 -0.21 13.17
N GLY A 163 8.41 -1.22 13.35
CA GLY A 163 8.30 -2.37 12.44
C GLY A 163 6.95 -3.07 12.54
N LEU A 164 6.86 -4.25 11.91
CA LEU A 164 5.70 -5.12 11.99
C LEU A 164 5.63 -5.72 13.41
N GLY A 165 4.51 -5.53 14.10
CA GLY A 165 4.34 -5.93 15.50
C GLY A 165 4.33 -4.75 16.47
N GLY A 166 4.84 -3.57 16.08
CA GLY A 166 4.70 -2.37 16.89
C GLY A 166 5.83 -1.37 16.81
N LYS A 167 5.93 -0.56 17.85
CA LYS A 167 7.02 0.40 18.04
C LYS A 167 7.56 0.36 19.46
N PHE A 168 8.82 0.71 19.60
CA PHE A 168 9.56 0.70 20.86
C PHE A 168 10.49 1.91 20.93
N THR A 169 10.51 2.62 22.05
CA THR A 169 11.37 3.80 22.23
C THR A 169 12.41 3.54 23.32
N ALA A 170 13.69 3.71 22.97
CA ALA A 170 14.82 3.67 23.88
C ALA A 170 15.45 5.06 24.03
N PHE A 171 15.90 5.38 25.24
CA PHE A 171 16.45 6.69 25.58
C PHE A 171 17.98 6.63 25.59
N TYR A 172 18.59 7.39 24.68
CA TYR A 172 20.03 7.44 24.46
C TYR A 172 20.64 8.63 25.20
N VAL A 173 21.60 8.37 26.10
CA VAL A 173 22.29 9.42 26.86
C VAL A 173 23.54 9.88 26.11
N ILE A 174 23.61 11.17 25.77
CA ILE A 174 24.63 11.72 24.86
C ILE A 174 26.04 11.63 25.45
N GLN A 175 26.20 12.00 26.72
CA GLN A 175 27.51 12.00 27.40
C GLN A 175 28.10 10.60 27.51
N GLU A 176 27.24 9.61 27.70
CA GLU A 176 27.64 8.24 27.93
C GLU A 176 27.73 7.39 26.66
N GLN A 177 27.06 7.84 25.60
CA GLN A 177 26.93 7.17 24.30
C GLN A 177 26.26 5.79 24.36
N LYS A 178 25.21 5.64 25.18
CA LYS A 178 24.51 4.36 25.40
C LYS A 178 23.02 4.56 25.68
N PHE A 179 22.23 3.52 25.41
CA PHE A 179 20.85 3.41 25.87
C PHE A 179 20.80 3.02 27.34
N ARG A 180 20.08 3.81 28.16
CA ARG A 180 19.98 3.59 29.62
C ARG A 180 18.63 3.04 30.04
N HIS A 181 17.57 3.55 29.46
CA HIS A 181 16.21 3.17 29.79
C HIS A 181 15.36 3.15 28.52
N ALA A 182 14.16 2.61 28.63
CA ALA A 182 13.23 2.50 27.51
C ALA A 182 11.79 2.58 27.97
N SER A 183 10.89 2.96 27.07
CA SER A 183 9.45 2.97 27.32
C SER A 183 8.86 1.57 27.12
N TYR A 184 7.65 1.34 27.65
CA TYR A 184 6.88 0.15 27.29
C TYR A 184 6.67 0.09 25.76
N PRO A 185 6.79 -1.10 25.15
CA PRO A 185 6.54 -1.27 23.74
C PRO A 185 5.05 -1.09 23.44
N PHE A 186 4.74 -0.57 22.26
CA PHE A 186 3.37 -0.37 21.81
C PHE A 186 3.09 -1.30 20.63
N GLU A 187 2.14 -2.22 20.81
CA GLU A 187 1.71 -3.15 19.76
C GLU A 187 0.93 -2.42 18.66
N SER A 188 1.25 -2.72 17.40
CA SER A 188 0.52 -2.19 16.24
C SER A 188 0.59 -3.15 15.06
N ASN A 189 -0.56 -3.37 14.42
CA ASN A 189 -0.68 -4.26 13.26
C ASN A 189 -0.48 -3.55 11.92
N TYR A 190 -0.15 -2.25 11.93
CA TYR A 190 0.10 -1.48 10.72
C TYR A 190 1.19 -0.42 10.95
N ILE A 191 1.92 -0.09 9.88
CA ILE A 191 2.94 0.97 9.86
C ILE A 191 2.37 2.14 9.07
N LYS A 192 2.28 3.32 9.70
CA LYS A 192 1.80 4.55 9.03
C LYS A 192 2.82 5.02 8.00
N LYS A 193 2.36 5.59 6.89
CA LYS A 193 3.22 6.17 5.85
C LYS A 193 4.17 7.24 6.42
N THR A 194 3.67 8.06 7.36
CA THR A 194 4.46 9.08 8.06
C THR A 194 5.62 8.51 8.88
N TYR A 195 5.54 7.25 9.32
CA TYR A 195 6.66 6.62 10.01
C TYR A 195 7.82 6.30 9.08
N LYS A 196 7.53 5.97 7.82
CA LYS A 196 8.53 5.74 6.78
C LYS A 196 9.16 7.05 6.33
N GLU A 197 8.34 8.06 6.07
CA GLU A 197 8.78 9.38 5.59
C GLU A 197 9.66 10.11 6.61
N ASN A 198 9.41 9.93 7.91
CA ASN A 198 10.20 10.56 8.99
C ASN A 198 11.33 9.65 9.53
N SER A 199 11.61 8.52 8.90
CA SER A 199 12.68 7.62 9.32
C SER A 199 14.04 8.25 9.04
N SER A 200 14.90 8.33 10.04
CA SER A 200 16.26 8.87 9.89
C SER A 200 17.25 7.80 9.43
N VAL A 201 17.00 6.53 9.76
CA VAL A 201 17.80 5.39 9.31
C VAL A 201 16.95 4.11 9.29
N SER A 202 17.26 3.19 8.38
CA SER A 202 16.64 1.86 8.29
C SER A 202 17.65 0.79 8.70
N LEU A 203 17.24 -0.14 9.56
CA LEU A 203 18.08 -1.23 10.06
C LEU A 203 17.55 -2.59 9.60
N SER A 204 18.43 -3.53 9.26
CA SER A 204 18.04 -4.90 8.87
C SER A 204 18.10 -5.85 10.07
N LEU A 205 17.32 -5.57 11.11
CA LEU A 205 17.21 -6.38 12.33
C LEU A 205 15.77 -6.40 12.87
N GLY A 206 15.46 -7.39 13.70
CA GLY A 206 14.25 -7.44 14.51
C GLY A 206 14.55 -7.25 16.00
N LEU A 207 13.53 -6.89 16.78
CA LEU A 207 13.61 -6.76 18.23
C LEU A 207 12.63 -7.73 18.92
N SER A 208 13.12 -8.49 19.88
CA SER A 208 12.28 -9.29 20.79
C SER A 208 12.31 -8.68 22.18
N ILE A 209 11.14 -8.26 22.66
CA ILE A 209 11.00 -7.43 23.85
C ILE A 209 10.16 -8.15 24.88
N SER A 210 10.74 -8.38 26.06
CA SER A 210 10.05 -9.04 27.18
C SER A 210 10.08 -8.22 28.46
N HIS A 211 9.13 -8.49 29.35
CA HIS A 211 9.09 -7.88 30.68
C HIS A 211 10.03 -8.61 31.65
N SER A 212 10.73 -7.88 32.50
CA SER A 212 11.47 -8.45 33.63
C SER A 212 11.50 -7.48 34.83
N LYS A 213 12.16 -7.84 35.93
CA LYS A 213 12.30 -6.95 37.10
C LYS A 213 13.24 -5.76 36.85
N PHE A 214 14.20 -5.91 35.93
CA PHE A 214 15.23 -4.91 35.66
C PHE A 214 15.42 -4.74 34.15
N SER A 215 15.50 -3.50 33.68
CA SER A 215 15.77 -3.25 32.27
C SER A 215 17.17 -3.75 31.90
N ASN A 216 17.28 -4.51 30.80
CA ASN A 216 18.54 -4.94 30.22
C ASN A 216 18.53 -4.62 28.72
N LEU A 217 19.34 -3.63 28.36
CA LEU A 217 19.53 -3.15 26.99
C LEU A 217 20.95 -3.47 26.46
N ASN A 218 21.67 -4.41 27.09
CA ASN A 218 23.06 -4.70 26.76
C ASN A 218 23.21 -5.15 25.30
N ASN A 219 22.37 -6.07 24.84
CA ASN A 219 22.41 -6.55 23.46
C ASN A 219 22.14 -5.41 22.43
N LEU A 220 21.27 -4.47 22.78
CA LEU A 220 21.02 -3.28 21.95
C LEU A 220 22.22 -2.32 21.94
N ASN A 221 22.90 -2.17 23.08
CA ASN A 221 24.12 -1.37 23.19
C ASN A 221 25.32 -2.04 22.47
N GLU A 222 25.43 -3.37 22.51
CA GLU A 222 26.42 -4.13 21.74
C GLU A 222 26.18 -3.97 20.23
N TYR A 223 24.92 -4.02 19.79
CA TYR A 223 24.57 -3.74 18.41
C TYR A 223 24.93 -2.30 18.02
N LEU A 224 24.58 -1.31 18.85
CA LEU A 224 24.97 0.08 18.63
C LEU A 224 26.50 0.21 18.52
N ALA A 225 27.28 -0.50 19.35
CA ALA A 225 28.73 -0.48 19.31
C ALA A 225 29.31 -1.03 18.00
N ASN A 226 28.63 -1.96 17.34
CA ASN A 226 29.08 -2.57 16.08
C ASN A 226 28.46 -1.90 14.83
N SER A 227 27.33 -1.19 14.98
CA SER A 227 26.61 -0.57 13.87
C SER A 227 27.11 0.85 13.59
N GLU A 228 27.95 1.01 12.57
CA GLU A 228 28.44 2.33 12.15
C GLU A 228 27.32 3.25 11.64
N LEU A 229 26.33 2.68 10.92
CA LEU A 229 25.16 3.40 10.41
C LEU A 229 24.39 4.14 11.52
N LEU A 230 23.96 3.40 12.55
CA LEU A 230 23.21 3.97 13.68
C LEU A 230 24.04 5.02 14.45
N LYS A 231 25.35 4.80 14.65
CA LYS A 231 26.23 5.77 15.31
C LYS A 231 26.33 7.08 14.54
N GLN A 232 26.50 7.01 13.22
CA GLN A 232 26.60 8.20 12.37
C GLN A 232 25.28 8.99 12.36
N ALA A 233 24.15 8.29 12.27
CA ALA A 233 22.83 8.91 12.29
C ALA A 233 22.54 9.66 13.61
N ILE A 234 22.90 9.07 14.76
CA ILE A 234 22.78 9.73 16.06
C ILE A 234 23.68 10.97 16.14
N LYS A 235 24.94 10.87 15.68
CA LYS A 235 25.87 12.02 15.68
C LYS A 235 25.37 13.18 14.81
N GLN A 236 24.84 12.87 13.63
CA GLN A 236 24.27 13.86 12.73
C GLN A 236 23.07 14.58 13.38
N PHE A 237 22.16 13.81 13.99
CA PHE A 237 21.02 14.38 14.70
C PHE A 237 21.44 15.34 15.83
N ILE A 238 22.46 14.97 16.61
CA ILE A 238 23.01 15.82 17.67
C ILE A 238 23.60 17.13 17.09
N ALA A 239 24.37 17.03 16.01
CA ALA A 239 24.99 18.20 15.39
C ALA A 239 23.96 19.19 14.83
N GLU A 240 22.88 18.68 14.22
CA GLU A 240 21.86 19.50 13.59
C GLU A 240 20.88 20.14 14.58
N ASN A 241 20.48 19.42 15.63
CA ASN A 241 19.35 19.83 16.48
C ASN A 241 19.75 20.28 17.89
N ILE A 242 20.91 19.85 18.40
CA ILE A 242 21.32 20.14 19.78
C ILE A 242 22.38 21.25 19.81
N PHE A 243 23.45 21.12 19.02
CA PHE A 243 24.54 22.11 19.03
C PHE A 243 24.25 23.40 18.24
N LYS A 244 23.36 23.37 17.24
CA LYS A 244 22.90 24.62 16.58
C LYS A 244 21.97 25.46 17.48
N ASN A 245 21.34 24.84 18.47
CA ASN A 245 20.42 25.51 19.39
C ASN A 245 21.09 26.07 20.65
N SER A 246 22.33 25.68 20.96
CA SER A 246 23.05 26.13 22.16
C SER A 246 23.59 27.57 22.10
N GLU A 247 23.67 28.22 20.93
CA GLU A 247 24.09 29.63 20.84
C GLU A 247 22.99 30.65 21.23
N LYS A 248 21.77 30.20 21.57
CA LYS A 248 20.63 31.11 21.84
C LYS A 248 20.02 31.03 23.24
N LYS A 249 20.55 30.25 24.17
CA LYS A 249 19.93 30.07 25.50
C LYS A 249 20.96 29.92 26.62
N ASP A 250 21.77 30.96 26.79
CA ASP A 250 22.24 31.32 28.13
C ASP A 250 21.35 32.46 28.63
N ILE A 251 20.99 32.40 29.91
CA ILE A 251 20.29 33.36 30.77
C ILE A 251 18.99 32.78 31.37
N GLU A 252 19.07 32.68 32.69
CA GLU A 252 18.02 32.59 33.72
C GLU A 252 17.63 31.19 34.26
N GLU A 253 18.38 30.83 35.29
CA GLU A 253 17.99 30.06 36.47
C GLU A 253 16.64 30.55 37.05
N SER A 254 15.80 29.61 37.52
CA SER A 254 15.40 29.47 38.93
C SER A 254 14.17 28.56 39.09
N ASP A 255 14.40 27.41 39.72
CA ASP A 255 13.84 27.00 41.01
C ASP A 255 12.31 26.88 41.24
N ILE A 256 11.96 25.78 41.95
CA ILE A 256 10.85 25.59 42.92
C ILE A 256 9.56 24.84 42.47
N PHE A 257 9.49 23.61 43.00
CA PHE A 257 8.40 22.86 43.65
C PHE A 257 7.42 21.92 42.91
N GLU A 258 7.30 20.76 43.57
CA GLU A 258 6.29 19.70 43.55
C GLU A 258 4.84 20.23 43.59
N SER A 259 3.91 19.52 42.94
CA SER A 259 2.93 18.66 43.63
C SER A 259 1.79 18.21 42.70
N GLU A 260 1.30 17.03 43.05
CA GLU A 260 0.12 16.26 42.63
C GLU A 260 -1.05 16.99 41.97
N VAL A 261 -1.67 16.32 40.99
CA VAL A 261 -3.13 16.33 40.88
C VAL A 261 -3.63 14.91 40.59
N VAL A 262 -4.48 14.45 41.50
CA VAL A 262 -5.31 13.26 41.47
C VAL A 262 -6.49 13.48 40.52
N ASP A 263 -6.87 12.45 39.74
CA ASP A 263 -8.27 12.15 39.40
C ASP A 263 -8.32 10.70 38.89
N THR A 264 -8.71 9.75 39.75
CA THR A 264 -10.08 9.23 39.97
C THR A 264 -10.71 8.57 38.74
N GLU A 265 -10.78 7.24 38.85
CA GLU A 265 -11.66 6.26 38.21
C GLU A 265 -12.46 6.68 36.97
N THR A 266 -12.18 6.04 35.83
CA THR A 266 -13.28 5.45 35.04
C THR A 266 -12.80 4.29 34.17
N ALA A 267 -13.67 3.30 34.08
CA ALA A 267 -13.47 1.99 33.49
C ALA A 267 -13.00 2.01 32.02
N LYS A 268 -12.33 0.92 31.63
CA LYS A 268 -12.02 0.48 30.25
C LYS A 268 -12.93 1.10 29.17
N PRO A 269 -12.39 1.77 28.14
CA PRO A 269 -13.05 1.80 26.84
C PRO A 269 -12.51 0.64 26.01
N THR A 270 -13.35 -0.36 25.84
CA THR A 270 -13.49 -1.08 24.58
C THR A 270 -13.33 -0.08 23.42
N ILE A 271 -12.57 -0.38 22.36
CA ILE A 271 -12.62 0.45 21.14
C ILE A 271 -14.00 0.23 20.53
N GLU A 272 -14.98 0.97 21.04
CA GLU A 272 -16.36 0.92 20.59
C GLU A 272 -16.47 1.82 19.35
N GLN A 273 -16.68 1.12 18.23
CA GLN A 273 -17.17 1.61 16.94
C GLN A 273 -16.15 2.27 16.02
N ARG A 274 -16.00 1.68 14.81
CA ARG A 274 -15.44 2.36 13.65
C ARG A 274 -16.27 3.64 13.38
N PRO A 275 -15.65 4.73 12.90
CA PRO A 275 -16.37 5.97 12.66
C PRO A 275 -17.50 5.74 11.65
N ASN A 276 -18.66 6.32 11.94
CA ASN A 276 -19.80 6.32 11.03
C ASN A 276 -19.36 6.77 9.63
N ILE A 277 -19.83 6.03 8.62
CA ILE A 277 -19.36 6.18 7.24
C ILE A 277 -19.63 7.58 6.65
N GLN A 278 -20.71 8.26 7.07
CA GLN A 278 -20.97 9.64 6.66
C GLN A 278 -19.91 10.59 7.22
N LYS A 279 -19.54 10.44 8.50
CA LYS A 279 -18.46 11.24 9.11
C LYS A 279 -17.11 10.98 8.45
N LEU A 280 -16.83 9.72 8.11
CA LEU A 280 -15.60 9.37 7.40
C LEU A 280 -15.54 10.03 6.02
N TRP A 281 -16.61 9.90 5.23
CA TRP A 281 -16.68 10.51 3.90
C TRP A 281 -16.65 12.04 3.95
N GLN A 282 -17.29 12.66 4.94
CA GLN A 282 -17.19 14.09 5.18
C GLN A 282 -15.75 14.52 5.48
N ALA A 283 -15.04 13.79 6.35
CA ALA A 283 -13.64 14.08 6.65
C ALA A 283 -12.73 13.93 5.41
N ILE A 284 -12.97 12.93 4.56
CA ILE A 284 -12.25 12.77 3.28
C ILE A 284 -12.52 13.97 2.38
N LEU A 285 -13.78 14.40 2.25
CA LEU A 285 -14.17 15.56 1.44
C LEU A 285 -13.45 16.84 1.88
N ASP A 286 -13.36 17.04 3.20
CA ASP A 286 -12.78 18.24 3.80
C ASP A 286 -11.24 18.26 3.70
N THR A 287 -10.59 17.09 3.85
CA THR A 287 -9.12 16.97 3.84
C THR A 287 -8.52 16.75 2.45
N GLU A 288 -9.32 16.44 1.42
CA GLU A 288 -8.81 16.12 0.08
C GLU A 288 -7.99 17.27 -0.54
N THR A 289 -8.34 18.53 -0.26
CA THR A 289 -7.55 19.66 -0.78
C THR A 289 -6.22 19.85 -0.06
N GLU A 290 -6.02 19.25 1.11
CA GLU A 290 -4.76 19.29 1.87
C GLU A 290 -3.72 18.32 1.28
N ALA A 291 -4.18 17.31 0.55
CA ALA A 291 -3.31 16.41 -0.20
C ALA A 291 -2.77 17.02 -1.50
N LEU A 292 -3.12 18.27 -1.84
CA LEU A 292 -2.55 18.95 -2.99
C LEU A 292 -1.06 19.22 -2.75
N PRO A 293 -0.21 19.01 -3.77
CA PRO A 293 1.18 19.39 -3.69
C PRO A 293 1.33 20.86 -3.39
N SER A 294 2.26 21.22 -2.51
CA SER A 294 2.43 22.59 -2.08
C SER A 294 3.89 22.96 -1.85
N ILE A 295 4.14 24.26 -1.87
CA ILE A 295 5.39 24.90 -1.48
C ILE A 295 5.09 26.03 -0.52
N THR A 296 6.11 26.45 0.22
CA THR A 296 6.06 27.64 1.07
C THR A 296 6.98 28.69 0.45
N ALA A 297 6.46 29.90 0.21
CA ALA A 297 7.25 30.98 -0.35
C ALA A 297 8.33 31.43 0.64
N SER A 298 9.60 31.43 0.21
CA SER A 298 10.73 31.94 0.99
C SER A 298 10.88 33.45 0.89
N GLU A 299 10.21 34.10 -0.07
CA GLU A 299 10.26 35.54 -0.27
C GLU A 299 8.94 36.07 -0.86
N VAL A 300 8.83 37.39 -0.99
CA VAL A 300 7.77 38.03 -1.78
C VAL A 300 7.91 37.66 -3.27
N LEU A 301 6.82 37.83 -4.02
CA LEU A 301 6.79 37.59 -5.46
C LEU A 301 7.90 38.36 -6.19
N GLN A 302 8.77 37.65 -6.91
CA GLN A 302 9.93 38.21 -7.60
C GLN A 302 9.64 38.45 -9.08
N LYS A 303 10.32 39.46 -9.65
CA LYS A 303 10.27 39.82 -11.07
C LYS A 303 11.67 39.85 -11.65
N THR A 304 11.85 39.23 -12.81
CA THR A 304 13.10 39.30 -13.58
C THR A 304 13.12 40.53 -14.49
N GLU A 305 14.29 40.84 -15.05
CA GLU A 305 14.47 41.91 -16.06
C GLU A 305 13.63 41.69 -17.34
N ASN A 306 13.28 40.43 -17.65
CA ASN A 306 12.46 40.05 -18.79
C ASN A 306 10.94 40.08 -18.49
N ASP A 307 10.53 40.68 -17.36
CA ASP A 307 9.16 40.70 -16.82
C ASP A 307 8.57 39.29 -16.51
N ASP A 308 9.42 38.25 -16.46
CA ASP A 308 9.01 36.94 -15.93
C ASP A 308 8.84 37.03 -14.41
N ILE A 309 7.77 36.44 -13.91
CA ILE A 309 7.40 36.47 -12.49
C ILE A 309 7.55 35.06 -11.90
N TYR A 310 8.18 34.97 -10.74
CA TYR A 310 8.46 33.71 -10.08
C TYR A 310 8.39 33.82 -8.55
N ILE A 311 8.27 32.67 -7.91
CA ILE A 311 8.21 32.51 -6.46
C ILE A 311 9.42 31.67 -6.04
N LEU A 312 10.21 32.21 -5.11
CA LEU A 312 11.26 31.46 -4.44
C LEU A 312 10.66 30.61 -3.33
N TYR A 313 11.09 29.36 -3.23
CA TYR A 313 10.71 28.45 -2.16
C TYR A 313 11.88 27.57 -1.74
N ASP A 314 11.89 27.19 -0.46
CA ASP A 314 12.84 26.23 0.06
C ASP A 314 12.24 24.83 0.00
N GLY A 315 12.90 23.95 -0.73
CA GLY A 315 12.51 22.55 -0.88
C GLY A 315 13.59 21.75 -1.59
N GLU A 316 13.70 20.47 -1.23
CA GLU A 316 14.65 19.52 -1.83
C GLU A 316 14.07 18.85 -3.08
N ILE A 317 12.74 18.91 -3.25
CA ILE A 317 12.01 18.29 -4.35
C ILE A 317 11.27 19.38 -5.13
N ASN A 318 11.34 19.32 -6.46
CA ASN A 318 10.57 20.21 -7.31
C ASN A 318 9.11 19.69 -7.38
N PRO A 319 8.12 20.43 -6.86
CA PRO A 319 6.72 19.99 -6.87
C PRO A 319 6.14 19.90 -8.28
N ILE A 320 6.86 20.35 -9.31
CA ILE A 320 6.37 20.33 -10.69
C ILE A 320 6.61 18.97 -11.35
N ASP A 321 7.58 18.20 -10.86
CA ASP A 321 8.03 16.95 -11.49
C ASP A 321 6.93 15.86 -11.55
N GLN A 322 5.87 16.01 -10.76
CA GLN A 322 4.70 15.12 -10.79
C GLN A 322 3.65 15.46 -11.86
N PHE A 323 3.78 16.61 -12.55
CA PHE A 323 2.85 17.03 -13.60
C PHE A 323 3.47 16.80 -14.98
N LYS A 324 2.65 16.41 -15.95
CA LYS A 324 3.10 16.32 -17.34
C LYS A 324 3.31 17.71 -17.94
N ARG A 325 4.21 17.83 -18.92
CA ARG A 325 4.56 19.12 -19.56
C ARG A 325 3.40 19.80 -20.28
N ASP A 326 2.43 19.02 -20.75
CA ASP A 326 1.21 19.51 -21.42
C ASP A 326 0.08 19.86 -20.44
N GLU A 327 0.25 19.59 -19.15
CA GLU A 327 -0.76 19.93 -18.15
C GLU A 327 -0.82 21.43 -17.86
N ILE A 328 -2.04 21.92 -17.65
CA ILE A 328 -2.27 23.28 -17.18
C ILE A 328 -2.40 23.23 -15.66
N VAL A 329 -1.35 23.68 -14.97
CA VAL A 329 -1.26 23.73 -13.50
C VAL A 329 -1.52 25.14 -13.00
N GLU A 330 -2.41 25.30 -12.03
CA GLU A 330 -2.70 26.56 -11.35
C GLU A 330 -1.99 26.59 -10.00
N ALA A 331 -1.34 27.71 -9.69
CA ALA A 331 -0.89 28.02 -8.34
C ALA A 331 -2.06 28.67 -7.59
N ILE A 332 -2.45 28.11 -6.45
CA ILE A 332 -3.62 28.53 -5.68
C ILE A 332 -3.29 28.73 -4.20
N GLY A 333 -3.96 29.69 -3.57
CA GLY A 333 -3.95 29.91 -2.13
C GLY A 333 -5.25 29.44 -1.50
N LYS A 334 -5.23 29.27 -0.18
CA LYS A 334 -6.42 28.97 0.65
C LYS A 334 -6.70 30.14 1.58
N SER A 335 -7.98 30.37 1.88
CA SER A 335 -8.39 31.26 2.96
C SER A 335 -8.00 30.69 4.33
N ASN A 336 -7.96 31.53 5.37
CA ASN A 336 -7.59 31.13 6.73
C ASN A 336 -8.50 30.03 7.31
N ASP A 337 -9.74 29.92 6.83
CA ASP A 337 -10.69 28.87 7.21
C ASP A 337 -10.55 27.58 6.37
N GLY A 338 -9.62 27.54 5.40
CA GLY A 338 -9.39 26.42 4.49
C GLY A 338 -10.49 26.18 3.44
N LYS A 339 -11.63 26.86 3.52
CA LYS A 339 -12.85 26.54 2.74
C LYS A 339 -12.84 27.12 1.32
N LYS A 340 -12.16 28.25 1.11
CA LYS A 340 -12.11 28.92 -0.19
C LYS A 340 -10.70 28.86 -0.76
N THR A 341 -10.62 28.49 -2.02
CA THR A 341 -9.38 28.56 -2.80
C THR A 341 -9.43 29.75 -3.73
N PHE A 342 -8.31 30.45 -3.90
CA PHE A 342 -8.18 31.52 -4.89
C PHE A 342 -6.91 31.30 -5.72
N LYS A 343 -6.98 31.68 -7.00
CA LYS A 343 -5.86 31.53 -7.91
C LYS A 343 -4.82 32.62 -7.65
N TYR A 344 -3.54 32.28 -7.77
CA TYR A 344 -2.41 33.22 -7.87
C TYR A 344 -2.02 33.41 -9.33
N GLY A 345 -1.85 32.32 -10.08
CA GLY A 345 -1.49 32.33 -11.49
C GLY A 345 -1.54 30.92 -12.09
N VAL A 346 -1.07 30.77 -13.31
CA VAL A 346 -0.81 29.47 -13.95
C VAL A 346 0.69 29.20 -13.86
N VAL A 347 1.11 27.99 -13.53
CA VAL A 347 2.52 27.63 -13.47
C VAL A 347 3.09 27.50 -14.88
N ASP A 348 4.27 28.07 -15.11
CA ASP A 348 5.07 27.80 -16.29
C ASP A 348 5.99 26.60 -16.02
N ILE A 349 5.49 25.41 -16.33
CA ILE A 349 6.19 24.13 -16.10
C ILE A 349 7.55 24.09 -16.82
N ALA A 350 7.66 24.72 -17.98
CA ALA A 350 8.88 24.66 -18.79
C ALA A 350 10.00 25.55 -18.24
N LYS A 351 9.65 26.70 -17.64
CA LYS A 351 10.62 27.64 -17.04
C LYS A 351 10.94 27.34 -15.58
N SER A 352 10.02 26.70 -14.88
CA SER A 352 10.18 26.44 -13.45
C SER A 352 11.24 25.39 -13.15
N ARG A 353 11.95 25.58 -12.05
CA ARG A 353 13.07 24.74 -11.61
C ARG A 353 13.04 24.56 -10.09
N LEU A 354 13.94 23.73 -9.56
CA LEU A 354 14.09 23.58 -8.12
C LEU A 354 14.32 24.96 -7.48
N LYS A 355 13.59 25.24 -6.40
CA LYS A 355 13.53 26.52 -5.68
C LYS A 355 12.87 27.71 -6.39
N GLU A 356 12.53 27.60 -7.67
CA GLU A 356 11.92 28.71 -8.43
C GLU A 356 10.67 28.26 -9.20
N LEU A 357 9.50 28.74 -8.76
CA LEU A 357 8.22 28.48 -9.41
C LEU A 357 7.80 29.68 -10.26
N TYR A 358 7.88 29.55 -11.58
CA TYR A 358 7.49 30.61 -12.52
C TYR A 358 5.98 30.61 -12.75
N LEU A 359 5.39 31.79 -12.79
CA LEU A 359 3.97 32.00 -13.03
C LEU A 359 3.71 32.80 -14.32
N LYS A 360 2.71 32.35 -15.07
CA LYS A 360 2.07 33.04 -16.19
C LYS A 360 0.62 33.39 -15.86
N SER A 361 0.05 34.37 -16.55
CA SER A 361 -1.35 34.79 -16.40
C SER A 361 -1.76 35.03 -14.93
N ILE A 362 -1.06 35.96 -14.30
CA ILE A 362 -1.18 36.26 -12.87
C ILE A 362 -2.50 36.96 -12.57
N SER A 363 -3.01 36.70 -11.37
CA SER A 363 -4.19 37.36 -10.81
C SER A 363 -3.80 38.36 -9.73
N ASN A 364 -4.72 39.27 -9.39
CA ASN A 364 -4.51 40.27 -8.32
C ASN A 364 -4.15 39.65 -6.96
N SER A 365 -4.54 38.39 -6.72
CA SER A 365 -4.23 37.70 -5.47
C SER A 365 -2.75 37.34 -5.33
N ALA A 366 -1.96 37.31 -6.41
CA ALA A 366 -0.53 37.02 -6.34
C ALA A 366 0.26 38.07 -5.54
N ASN A 367 -0.24 39.30 -5.47
CA ASN A 367 0.35 40.35 -4.64
C ASN A 367 0.24 40.05 -3.13
N LYS A 368 -0.54 39.03 -2.74
CA LYS A 368 -0.66 38.58 -1.35
C LYS A 368 0.40 37.54 -0.98
N ILE A 369 1.23 37.10 -1.92
CA ILE A 369 2.33 36.16 -1.65
C ILE A 369 3.43 36.90 -0.90
N GLN A 370 3.66 36.48 0.33
CA GLN A 370 4.71 36.96 1.22
C GLN A 370 5.56 35.78 1.69
N LEU A 371 6.62 36.08 2.44
CA LEU A 371 7.37 35.07 3.21
C LEU A 371 6.39 34.17 3.99
N ASP A 372 6.67 32.87 3.99
CA ASP A 372 5.89 31.81 4.64
C ASP A 372 4.48 31.58 4.07
N THR A 373 4.16 32.15 2.90
CA THR A 373 2.85 31.92 2.27
C THR A 373 2.78 30.52 1.65
N PRO A 374 1.83 29.66 2.05
CA PRO A 374 1.64 28.35 1.42
C PRO A 374 0.96 28.49 0.07
N ILE A 375 1.52 27.83 -0.94
CA ILE A 375 1.02 27.82 -2.32
C ILE A 375 0.81 26.38 -2.74
N TYR A 376 -0.41 26.07 -3.14
CA TYR A 376 -0.81 24.74 -3.59
C TYR A 376 -0.82 24.70 -5.12
N LEU A 377 -0.44 23.56 -5.69
CA LEU A 377 -0.42 23.32 -7.13
C LEU A 377 -1.59 22.40 -7.50
N GLN A 378 -2.40 22.83 -8.46
CA GLN A 378 -3.56 22.07 -8.90
C GLN A 378 -3.68 22.07 -10.41
N SER A 379 -3.64 20.89 -11.05
CA SER A 379 -3.92 20.77 -12.47
C SER A 379 -5.42 20.99 -12.75
N LYS A 380 -5.76 21.56 -13.91
CA LYS A 380 -7.17 21.72 -14.33
C LYS A 380 -7.92 20.39 -14.39
N GLN A 381 -7.25 19.31 -14.78
CA GLN A 381 -7.83 17.97 -14.82
C GLN A 381 -8.14 17.45 -13.40
N ASN A 382 -7.19 17.60 -12.48
CA ASN A 382 -7.39 17.23 -11.07
C ASN A 382 -8.51 18.05 -10.43
N LYS A 383 -8.57 19.35 -10.71
CA LYS A 383 -9.66 20.23 -10.28
C LYS A 383 -11.02 19.76 -10.78
N ALA A 384 -11.14 19.42 -12.06
CA ALA A 384 -12.40 18.94 -12.64
C ALA A 384 -12.81 17.56 -12.07
N SER A 385 -11.85 16.67 -11.82
CA SER A 385 -12.08 15.39 -11.15
C SER A 385 -12.53 15.59 -9.69
N TYR A 386 -11.82 16.43 -8.94
CA TYR A 386 -12.13 16.81 -7.57
C TYR A 386 -13.51 17.43 -7.46
N THR A 387 -13.84 18.46 -8.26
CA THR A 387 -15.17 19.10 -8.22
C THR A 387 -16.29 18.10 -8.50
N ARG A 388 -16.11 17.19 -9.47
CA ARG A 388 -17.11 16.15 -9.75
C ARG A 388 -17.29 15.19 -8.57
N ARG A 389 -16.18 14.70 -7.99
CA ARG A 389 -16.21 13.81 -6.82
C ARG A 389 -16.79 14.51 -5.59
N LYS A 390 -16.37 15.74 -5.31
CA LYS A 390 -16.89 16.58 -4.24
C LYS A 390 -18.40 16.74 -4.34
N ASN A 391 -18.88 17.17 -5.52
CA ASN A 391 -20.32 17.36 -5.72
C ASN A 391 -21.09 16.05 -5.62
N ALA A 392 -20.56 14.94 -6.14
CA ALA A 392 -21.21 13.64 -6.03
C ALA A 392 -21.28 13.15 -4.57
N LEU A 393 -20.17 13.27 -3.82
CA LEU A 393 -20.11 12.83 -2.44
C LEU A 393 -20.97 13.72 -1.53
N GLN A 394 -20.93 15.04 -1.71
CA GLN A 394 -21.80 15.98 -1.00
C GLN A 394 -23.28 15.64 -1.25
N ARG A 395 -23.68 15.40 -2.50
CA ARG A 395 -25.06 14.97 -2.82
C ARG A 395 -25.46 13.66 -2.13
N ILE A 396 -24.54 12.72 -1.97
CA ILE A 396 -24.81 11.47 -1.23
C ILE A 396 -24.99 11.76 0.26
N LEU A 397 -24.16 12.63 0.84
CA LEU A 397 -24.22 13.01 2.26
C LEU A 397 -25.47 13.84 2.58
N ASP A 398 -25.89 14.71 1.66
CA ASP A 398 -27.11 15.52 1.76
C ASP A 398 -28.39 14.71 1.51
N GLY A 399 -28.26 13.43 1.12
CA GLY A 399 -29.39 12.56 0.80
C GLY A 399 -30.09 12.88 -0.53
N GLU A 400 -29.44 13.66 -1.39
CA GLU A 400 -29.90 14.06 -2.73
C GLU A 400 -29.48 13.07 -3.84
N SER A 401 -28.86 11.95 -3.48
CA SER A 401 -28.58 10.84 -4.40
C SER A 401 -29.84 10.04 -4.73
N VAL A 402 -29.81 9.34 -5.87
CA VAL A 402 -30.91 8.44 -6.31
C VAL A 402 -31.27 7.44 -5.22
N ILE A 403 -30.27 6.90 -4.52
CA ILE A 403 -30.44 6.13 -3.29
C ILE A 403 -30.21 7.09 -2.12
N LYS A 404 -31.28 7.57 -1.48
CA LYS A 404 -31.22 8.65 -0.46
C LYS A 404 -30.32 8.32 0.73
N ASN A 405 -30.32 7.06 1.17
CA ASN A 405 -29.55 6.56 2.32
C ASN A 405 -28.35 5.71 1.89
N LEU A 406 -27.73 6.03 0.74
CA LEU A 406 -26.64 5.22 0.18
C LEU A 406 -25.50 5.02 1.19
N ALA A 407 -25.08 6.09 1.88
CA ALA A 407 -24.03 6.01 2.88
C ALA A 407 -24.37 4.98 3.96
N THR A 408 -25.61 4.91 4.43
CA THR A 408 -26.04 3.97 5.47
C THR A 408 -25.81 2.51 5.10
N TYR A 409 -25.93 2.13 3.82
CA TYR A 409 -25.67 0.75 3.38
C TYR A 409 -24.20 0.33 3.51
N PHE A 410 -23.28 1.28 3.64
CA PHE A 410 -21.85 1.03 3.84
C PHE A 410 -21.44 1.12 5.33
N ASP A 411 -22.36 1.42 6.24
CA ASP A 411 -22.09 1.42 7.68
C ASP A 411 -22.11 -0.02 8.23
N GLU A 412 -21.21 -0.34 9.15
CA GLU A 412 -21.12 -1.67 9.76
C GLU A 412 -22.36 -2.01 10.57
N ASN A 413 -22.99 -0.99 11.15
CA ASN A 413 -24.21 -1.13 11.94
C ASN A 413 -25.48 -0.95 11.08
N CYS A 414 -25.37 -1.16 9.76
CA CYS A 414 -26.51 -1.08 8.87
C CYS A 414 -27.55 -2.18 9.20
N LEU A 415 -28.75 -1.76 9.61
CA LEU A 415 -29.90 -2.64 9.88
C LEU A 415 -30.90 -2.67 8.73
N LEU A 416 -30.54 -2.11 7.57
CA LEU A 416 -31.43 -2.06 6.42
C LEU A 416 -31.45 -3.42 5.73
N ASN A 417 -32.66 -3.93 5.49
CA ASN A 417 -32.85 -5.14 4.71
C ASN A 417 -32.76 -4.84 3.21
N ALA A 418 -32.28 -5.82 2.43
CA ALA A 418 -32.33 -5.75 0.98
C ALA A 418 -33.79 -5.71 0.49
N ASN A 419 -34.07 -4.85 -0.48
CA ASN A 419 -35.33 -4.85 -1.21
C ASN A 419 -35.37 -6.05 -2.15
N GLN A 420 -36.49 -6.76 -2.16
CA GLN A 420 -36.72 -7.88 -3.07
C GLN A 420 -37.70 -7.47 -4.18
N TYR A 421 -37.23 -7.48 -5.43
CA TYR A 421 -38.01 -7.03 -6.59
C TYR A 421 -38.89 -8.14 -7.20
N LYS A 422 -38.80 -9.37 -6.68
CA LYS A 422 -39.54 -10.56 -7.20
C LYS A 422 -39.35 -10.80 -8.71
N ILE A 423 -38.24 -10.31 -9.28
CA ILE A 423 -37.88 -10.52 -10.69
C ILE A 423 -37.22 -11.89 -10.82
N GLN A 424 -37.67 -12.69 -11.78
CA GLN A 424 -37.08 -13.97 -12.15
C GLN A 424 -36.70 -13.94 -13.62
N VAL A 425 -35.47 -14.35 -13.93
CA VAL A 425 -34.94 -14.48 -15.29
C VAL A 425 -35.07 -15.93 -15.70
N SER A 426 -35.84 -16.19 -16.74
CA SER A 426 -36.02 -17.52 -17.33
C SER A 426 -34.81 -17.94 -18.18
N ASP A 427 -34.66 -19.23 -18.41
CA ASP A 427 -33.62 -19.77 -19.30
C ASP A 427 -33.77 -19.24 -20.74
N GLU A 428 -35.00 -19.00 -21.21
CA GLU A 428 -35.26 -18.38 -22.51
C GLU A 428 -34.73 -16.94 -22.59
N GLN A 429 -34.80 -16.21 -21.48
CA GLN A 429 -34.22 -14.86 -21.39
C GLN A 429 -32.69 -14.92 -21.32
N PHE A 430 -32.11 -15.91 -20.65
CA PHE A 430 -30.66 -16.13 -20.65
C PHE A 430 -30.13 -16.56 -22.01
N ALA A 431 -30.88 -17.38 -22.77
CA ALA A 431 -30.50 -17.86 -24.09
C ALA A 431 -30.22 -16.73 -25.09
N ARG A 432 -30.78 -15.53 -24.88
CA ARG A 432 -30.49 -14.33 -25.70
C ARG A 432 -29.03 -13.88 -25.63
N TYR A 433 -28.30 -14.29 -24.60
CA TYR A 433 -26.90 -13.96 -24.39
C TYR A 433 -25.96 -15.11 -24.80
N ASP A 434 -26.51 -16.25 -25.22
CA ASP A 434 -25.73 -17.37 -25.71
C ASP A 434 -25.37 -17.14 -27.19
N GLN A 435 -24.08 -16.99 -27.47
CA GLN A 435 -23.51 -16.80 -28.81
C GLN A 435 -22.66 -18.03 -29.17
N PRO A 436 -23.30 -19.14 -29.58
CA PRO A 436 -22.60 -20.41 -29.86
C PRO A 436 -21.55 -20.26 -30.98
N GLU A 437 -21.79 -19.40 -31.97
CA GLU A 437 -20.84 -19.13 -33.06
C GLU A 437 -19.52 -18.51 -32.60
N LYS A 438 -19.51 -17.86 -31.42
CA LYS A 438 -18.31 -17.25 -30.83
C LYS A 438 -17.84 -17.98 -29.57
N GLY A 439 -18.50 -19.07 -29.17
CA GLY A 439 -18.22 -19.78 -27.92
C GLY A 439 -18.45 -18.94 -26.66
N VAL A 440 -19.29 -17.89 -26.74
CA VAL A 440 -19.54 -16.98 -25.61
C VAL A 440 -20.93 -17.25 -25.05
N SER A 441 -21.03 -17.62 -23.78
CA SER A 441 -22.29 -17.78 -23.06
C SER A 441 -22.10 -17.46 -21.58
N LEU A 442 -23.21 -17.13 -20.90
CA LEU A 442 -23.18 -16.98 -19.45
C LEU A 442 -23.18 -18.38 -18.82
N ASN A 443 -22.12 -18.70 -18.06
CA ASN A 443 -22.06 -19.95 -17.31
C ASN A 443 -23.04 -19.96 -16.12
N GLU A 444 -23.21 -21.11 -15.48
CA GLU A 444 -24.17 -21.28 -14.39
C GLU A 444 -23.94 -20.32 -13.22
N ALA A 445 -22.69 -20.15 -12.78
CA ALA A 445 -22.34 -19.23 -11.70
C ALA A 445 -22.67 -17.77 -12.05
N GLN A 446 -22.43 -17.37 -13.30
CA GLN A 446 -22.82 -16.08 -13.84
C GLN A 446 -24.36 -15.95 -13.86
N ARG A 447 -25.12 -16.92 -14.38
CA ARG A 447 -26.60 -16.88 -14.38
C ARG A 447 -27.18 -16.76 -12.96
N ILE A 448 -26.63 -17.49 -11.98
CA ILE A 448 -27.01 -17.40 -10.57
C ILE A 448 -26.71 -16.00 -10.01
N ALA A 449 -25.52 -15.45 -10.29
CA ALA A 449 -25.16 -14.10 -9.88
C ALA A 449 -26.11 -13.07 -10.50
N PHE A 450 -26.40 -13.20 -11.79
CA PHE A 450 -27.35 -12.37 -12.53
C PHE A 450 -28.72 -12.34 -11.85
N GLN A 451 -29.27 -13.53 -11.56
CA GLN A 451 -30.56 -13.69 -10.90
C GLN A 451 -30.57 -13.05 -9.51
N LYS A 452 -29.48 -13.20 -8.73
CA LYS A 452 -29.35 -12.54 -7.41
C LYS A 452 -29.28 -11.02 -7.52
N LEU A 453 -28.53 -10.49 -8.49
CA LEU A 453 -28.35 -9.05 -8.70
C LEU A 453 -29.64 -8.35 -9.15
N ILE A 454 -30.46 -9.00 -9.99
CA ILE A 454 -31.73 -8.40 -10.45
C ILE A 454 -32.85 -8.51 -9.42
N ALA A 455 -32.84 -9.59 -8.62
CA ALA A 455 -33.89 -9.83 -7.63
C ALA A 455 -33.73 -8.98 -6.36
N ASN A 456 -32.54 -8.44 -6.10
CA ASN A 456 -32.21 -7.74 -4.84
C ASN A 456 -31.60 -6.35 -5.07
N GLY A 457 -31.90 -5.41 -4.18
CA GLY A 457 -31.26 -4.09 -4.17
C GLY A 457 -31.44 -3.36 -2.84
N PRO A 458 -31.22 -2.04 -2.79
CA PRO A 458 -30.79 -1.17 -3.90
C PRO A 458 -29.28 -1.23 -4.21
N LEU A 459 -28.52 -2.03 -3.45
CA LEU A 459 -27.09 -2.21 -3.60
C LEU A 459 -26.76 -3.70 -3.73
N SER A 460 -25.96 -4.05 -4.73
CA SER A 460 -25.48 -5.42 -4.98
C SER A 460 -24.00 -5.37 -5.33
N LEU A 461 -23.22 -6.36 -4.88
CA LEU A 461 -21.79 -6.47 -5.14
C LEU A 461 -21.50 -7.67 -6.03
N LEU A 462 -20.83 -7.44 -7.16
CA LEU A 462 -20.34 -8.48 -8.06
C LEU A 462 -18.81 -8.57 -7.98
N GLN A 463 -18.30 -9.75 -7.61
CA GLN A 463 -16.87 -10.04 -7.58
C GLN A 463 -16.53 -11.19 -8.53
N GLY A 464 -15.31 -11.16 -9.08
CA GLY A 464 -14.78 -12.22 -9.94
C GLY A 464 -13.26 -12.07 -10.13
N PRO A 465 -12.50 -13.15 -10.28
CA PRO A 465 -11.09 -13.09 -10.68
C PRO A 465 -10.86 -12.48 -12.08
N PRO A 466 -9.63 -12.12 -12.44
CA PRO A 466 -9.28 -11.76 -13.81
C PRO A 466 -9.63 -12.90 -14.78
N GLY A 467 -10.18 -12.57 -15.96
CA GLY A 467 -10.55 -13.56 -16.99
C GLY A 467 -11.91 -14.22 -16.83
N THR A 468 -12.67 -13.98 -15.75
CA THR A 468 -14.00 -14.61 -15.54
C THR A 468 -15.16 -13.97 -16.30
N GLY A 469 -14.89 -13.29 -17.41
CA GLY A 469 -15.94 -12.71 -18.27
C GLY A 469 -16.78 -11.60 -17.63
N LYS A 470 -16.26 -10.83 -16.66
CA LYS A 470 -17.02 -9.74 -16.01
C LYS A 470 -17.62 -8.73 -16.98
N THR A 471 -16.85 -8.34 -18.00
CA THR A 471 -17.30 -7.38 -19.00
C THR A 471 -18.49 -7.93 -19.79
N GLU A 472 -18.45 -9.21 -20.16
CA GLU A 472 -19.55 -9.88 -20.85
C GLU A 472 -20.79 -9.96 -19.95
N PHE A 473 -20.59 -10.35 -18.68
CA PHE A 473 -21.65 -10.38 -17.68
C PHE A 473 -22.34 -9.01 -17.53
N ILE A 474 -21.55 -7.93 -17.37
CA ILE A 474 -22.08 -6.58 -17.20
C ILE A 474 -22.84 -6.15 -18.45
N SER A 475 -22.32 -6.46 -19.64
CA SER A 475 -23.00 -6.17 -20.92
C SER A 475 -24.36 -6.86 -21.00
N ALA A 476 -24.42 -8.16 -20.70
CA ALA A 476 -25.68 -8.91 -20.66
C ALA A 476 -26.66 -8.36 -19.62
N PHE A 477 -26.15 -8.01 -18.43
CA PHE A 477 -26.95 -7.46 -17.33
C PHE A 477 -27.54 -6.10 -17.66
N VAL A 478 -26.74 -5.18 -18.20
CA VAL A 478 -27.20 -3.87 -18.67
C VAL A 478 -28.22 -4.02 -19.80
N HIS A 479 -27.95 -4.90 -20.77
CA HIS A 479 -28.90 -5.17 -21.85
C HIS A 479 -30.25 -5.68 -21.32
N TYR A 480 -30.24 -6.57 -20.31
CA TYR A 480 -31.48 -7.06 -19.69
C TYR A 480 -32.27 -5.92 -19.03
N LEU A 481 -31.60 -5.08 -18.25
CA LEU A 481 -32.24 -3.94 -17.58
C LEU A 481 -32.94 -3.00 -18.55
N PHE A 482 -32.29 -2.67 -19.66
CA PHE A 482 -32.84 -1.73 -20.65
C PHE A 482 -33.88 -2.34 -21.58
N PHE A 483 -33.66 -3.57 -22.06
CA PHE A 483 -34.42 -4.11 -23.18
C PHE A 483 -35.33 -5.28 -22.82
N VAL A 484 -35.06 -6.00 -21.73
CA VAL A 484 -35.86 -7.17 -21.35
C VAL A 484 -36.77 -6.84 -20.19
N HIS A 485 -36.34 -6.03 -19.22
CA HIS A 485 -37.18 -5.65 -18.10
C HIS A 485 -38.09 -4.45 -18.44
N TYR A 486 -37.54 -3.38 -19.02
CA TYR A 486 -38.28 -2.14 -19.30
C TYR A 486 -39.42 -2.33 -20.32
N LEU A 487 -39.25 -3.19 -21.33
CA LEU A 487 -40.30 -3.47 -22.32
C LEU A 487 -41.46 -4.30 -21.75
N PHE A 488 -41.22 -5.10 -20.70
CA PHE A 488 -42.28 -5.88 -20.04
C PHE A 488 -43.16 -5.04 -19.12
N ASP A 489 -42.63 -3.98 -18.50
CA ASP A 489 -43.43 -3.03 -17.70
C ASP A 489 -44.32 -2.14 -18.58
N VAL A 490 -43.87 -1.76 -19.78
CA VAL A 490 -44.66 -0.91 -20.70
C VAL A 490 -45.80 -1.68 -21.39
N GLN A 491 -45.71 -3.01 -21.50
CA GLN A 491 -46.79 -3.84 -22.07
C GLN A 491 -47.86 -4.27 -21.04
N ASN A 492 -47.66 -4.00 -19.74
CA ASN A 492 -48.57 -4.38 -18.65
C ASN A 492 -49.24 -3.18 -17.95
N VAL A 493 -49.24 -1.99 -18.58
CA VAL A 493 -50.01 -0.80 -18.13
C VAL A 493 -51.20 -0.55 -19.05
#